data_AF-A0A3N5EXW7-F1
#
_entry.id   AF-A0A3N5EXW7-F1
#
_cell.length_a   1.000
_cell.length_b   1.000
_cell.length_c   1.000
_cell.angle_alpha   90.00
_cell.angle_beta   90.00
_cell.angle_gamma   90.00
#
_symmetry.space_group_name_H-M   'P 1'
#
loop_
_entity.id
_entity.type
_entity.pdbx_description
1 polymer ?
#
loop_
_entity_poly.entity_id
_entity_poly.type
_entity_poly.pdbx_seq_one_letter_code
_entity_poly.pdbx_strand_id
1 'polypeptide(L)'
;MDLVDVILNLFGISRPDGGYNYPCESDFERMVQLVNEVVASHRGEEDSAYRTTILAVGEWLQSALRHEYLDHQNNEGFPSMFYAIHKGVDVLHCLLHRDLRRRIFSQTESQVVHEFVSLASQFPNPCDWQTPRKKHRKSS
;
A
#
# COMPACT_ATOMS: atom_id res chain seq x y z
N MET A 1 -5.57 -14.62 15.96
CA MET A 1 -4.39 -13.97 15.38
C MET A 1 -4.91 -12.68 14.78
N ASP A 2 -4.44 -11.53 15.26
CA ASP A 2 -4.98 -10.25 14.83
C ASP A 2 -4.63 -10.03 13.35
N LEU A 3 -5.49 -9.32 12.62
CA LEU A 3 -5.30 -8.99 11.19
C LEU A 3 -3.92 -8.36 10.95
N VAL A 4 -3.49 -7.60 11.94
CA VAL A 4 -2.21 -6.92 12.08
C VAL A 4 -1.02 -7.86 12.21
N ASP A 5 -1.14 -8.91 13.02
CA ASP A 5 -0.05 -9.86 13.26
C ASP A 5 0.25 -10.66 11.99
N VAL A 6 -0.78 -10.91 11.17
CA VAL A 6 -0.61 -11.51 9.85
C VAL A 6 0.13 -10.51 8.96
N ILE A 7 -0.40 -9.29 8.79
CA ILE A 7 0.22 -8.25 7.97
C ILE A 7 1.70 -8.01 8.34
N LEU A 8 2.03 -7.80 9.62
CA LEU A 8 3.39 -7.53 10.08
C LEU A 8 4.33 -8.75 9.98
N ASN A 9 3.81 -9.98 10.13
CA ASN A 9 4.61 -11.19 9.89
C ASN A 9 4.83 -11.45 8.39
N LEU A 10 3.87 -11.09 7.53
CA LEU A 10 3.97 -11.27 6.07
C LEU A 10 4.95 -10.29 5.43
N PHE A 11 5.11 -9.10 6.01
CA PHE A 11 6.00 -8.06 5.49
C PHE A 11 7.44 -8.15 6.00
N GLY A 12 7.71 -9.03 6.96
CA GLY A 12 9.03 -9.20 7.54
C GLY A 12 9.44 -7.95 8.32
N ILE A 13 9.52 -8.08 9.64
CA ILE A 13 10.45 -7.25 10.41
C ILE A 13 11.77 -7.28 9.64
N SER A 14 12.16 -6.13 9.08
CA SER A 14 13.51 -5.92 8.59
C SER A 14 14.41 -6.18 9.78
N ARG A 15 14.94 -7.40 9.88
CA ARG A 15 16.02 -7.65 10.84
C ARG A 15 17.13 -6.72 10.39
N PRO A 16 17.69 -5.90 11.30
CA PRO A 16 18.85 -5.06 10.97
C PRO A 16 20.03 -5.87 10.40
N ASP A 17 19.98 -7.20 10.54
CA ASP A 17 21.07 -8.13 10.33
C ASP A 17 20.90 -9.09 9.13
N GLY A 18 19.82 -9.00 8.33
CA GLY A 18 19.74 -9.91 7.17
C GLY A 18 18.44 -9.91 6.36
N GLY A 19 18.62 -9.78 5.04
CA GLY A 19 17.78 -10.29 3.95
C GLY A 19 16.29 -9.93 3.96
N TYR A 20 15.83 -9.23 2.92
CA TYR A 20 14.41 -9.18 2.59
C TYR A 20 13.92 -10.59 2.26
N ASN A 21 13.09 -11.19 3.12
CA ASN A 21 12.33 -12.37 2.76
C ASN A 21 11.16 -11.90 1.90
N TYR A 22 11.20 -12.23 0.62
CA TYR A 22 10.08 -12.01 -0.28
C TYR A 22 8.87 -12.81 0.25
N PRO A 23 7.68 -12.21 0.38
CA PRO A 23 6.49 -12.93 0.79
C PRO A 23 6.23 -14.09 -0.17
N CYS A 24 5.83 -15.25 0.36
CA CYS A 24 5.46 -16.36 -0.51
C CYS A 24 4.10 -16.07 -1.17
N GLU A 25 3.74 -16.84 -2.21
CA GLU A 25 2.54 -16.59 -3.02
C GLU A 25 1.26 -16.49 -2.18
N SER A 26 1.08 -17.37 -1.17
CA SER A 26 -0.08 -17.32 -0.27
C SER A 26 -0.11 -16.08 0.62
N ASP A 27 1.06 -15.56 1.01
CA ASP A 27 1.17 -14.34 1.81
C ASP A 27 0.78 -13.14 0.96
N PHE A 28 1.22 -13.13 -0.30
CA PHE A 28 0.88 -12.12 -1.27
C PHE A 28 -0.62 -12.03 -1.55
N GLU A 29 -1.26 -13.17 -1.83
CA GLU A 29 -2.70 -13.27 -2.00
C GLU A 29 -3.45 -12.77 -0.76
N ARG A 30 -2.96 -13.13 0.42
CA ARG A 30 -3.57 -12.68 1.67
C ARG A 30 -3.47 -11.16 1.81
N MET A 31 -2.32 -10.55 1.52
CA MET A 31 -2.16 -9.09 1.56
C MET A 31 -3.11 -8.38 0.61
N VAL A 32 -3.22 -8.87 -0.64
CA VAL A 32 -4.17 -8.34 -1.63
C VAL A 32 -5.59 -8.40 -1.11
N GLN A 33 -6.00 -9.55 -0.55
CA GLN A 33 -7.34 -9.72 0.01
C GLN A 33 -7.63 -8.69 1.12
N LEU A 34 -6.69 -8.50 2.06
CA LEU A 34 -6.89 -7.61 3.20
C LEU A 34 -6.99 -6.14 2.78
N VAL A 35 -6.14 -5.70 1.85
CA VAL A 35 -6.24 -4.33 1.31
C VAL A 35 -7.59 -4.15 0.59
N ASN A 36 -8.05 -5.17 -0.15
CA ASN A 36 -9.36 -5.14 -0.79
C ASN A 36 -10.52 -5.02 0.20
N GLU A 37 -10.49 -5.76 1.30
CA GLU A 37 -11.49 -5.71 2.37
C GLU A 37 -11.52 -4.31 3.02
N VAL A 38 -10.35 -3.73 3.33
CA VAL A 38 -10.24 -2.38 3.89
C VAL A 38 -10.81 -1.32 2.94
N VAL A 39 -10.44 -1.36 1.66
CA VAL A 39 -10.96 -0.41 0.68
C VAL A 39 -12.48 -0.56 0.54
N ALA A 40 -12.99 -1.79 0.48
CA ALA A 40 -14.42 -2.05 0.37
C ALA A 40 -15.22 -1.53 1.56
N SER A 41 -14.73 -1.73 2.79
CA SER A 41 -15.44 -1.31 4.00
C SER A 41 -15.54 0.22 4.13
N HIS A 42 -14.52 0.96 3.69
CA HIS A 42 -14.47 2.41 3.84
C HIS A 42 -15.11 3.18 2.66
N ARG A 43 -15.48 2.53 1.55
CA ARG A 43 -16.16 3.19 0.43
C ARG A 43 -17.55 3.73 0.81
N GLY A 44 -18.25 3.05 1.72
CA GLY A 44 -19.63 3.41 2.14
C GLY A 44 -19.75 4.34 3.34
N GLU A 45 -18.64 4.73 3.96
CA GLU A 45 -18.64 5.59 5.15
C GLU A 45 -18.83 7.07 4.81
N GLU A 46 -19.29 7.87 5.78
CA GLU A 46 -19.38 9.33 5.65
C GLU A 46 -18.00 9.95 5.37
N ASP A 47 -17.99 11.01 4.57
CA ASP A 47 -16.76 11.61 4.10
C ASP A 47 -15.97 12.24 5.26
N SER A 48 -14.71 11.83 5.40
CA SER A 48 -13.80 12.31 6.42
C SER A 48 -12.37 12.27 5.89
N ALA A 49 -11.51 13.14 6.43
CA ALA A 49 -10.10 13.17 6.03
C ALA A 49 -9.42 11.79 6.22
N TYR A 50 -9.81 11.04 7.25
CA TYR A 50 -9.34 9.67 7.50
C TYR A 50 -9.76 8.69 6.44
N ARG A 51 -11.06 8.64 6.16
CA ARG A 51 -11.62 7.78 5.14
C ARG A 51 -10.93 8.05 3.80
N THR A 52 -10.78 9.33 3.44
CA THR A 52 -10.11 9.73 2.20
C THR A 52 -8.65 9.27 2.18
N THR A 53 -7.91 9.39 3.29
CA THR A 53 -6.54 8.87 3.38
C THR A 53 -6.48 7.34 3.33
N ILE A 54 -7.36 6.63 4.04
CA ILE A 54 -7.44 5.16 4.03
C ILE A 54 -7.73 4.66 2.61
N LEU A 55 -8.69 5.29 1.91
CA LEU A 55 -9.01 4.94 0.53
C LEU A 55 -7.83 5.24 -0.41
N ALA A 56 -7.19 6.40 -0.29
CA ALA A 56 -6.06 6.76 -1.14
C ALA A 56 -4.86 5.80 -0.97
N VAL A 57 -4.48 5.50 0.27
CA VAL A 57 -3.39 4.55 0.57
C VAL A 57 -3.79 3.14 0.16
N GLY A 58 -5.04 2.73 0.44
CA GLY A 58 -5.57 1.42 0.07
C GLY A 58 -5.57 1.19 -1.44
N GLU A 59 -6.10 2.13 -2.23
CA GLU A 59 -6.13 2.04 -3.70
C GLU A 59 -4.72 2.04 -4.31
N TRP A 60 -3.79 2.80 -3.73
CA TRP A 60 -2.38 2.76 -4.11
C TRP A 60 -1.80 1.36 -3.89
N LEU A 61 -2.02 0.77 -2.72
CA LEU A 61 -1.56 -0.57 -2.39
C LEU A 61 -2.21 -1.65 -3.26
N GLN A 62 -3.52 -1.56 -3.53
CA GLN A 62 -4.21 -2.48 -4.45
C GLN A 62 -3.57 -2.48 -5.83
N SER A 63 -3.11 -1.32 -6.28
CA SER A 63 -2.46 -1.19 -7.59
C SER A 63 -1.00 -1.64 -7.54
N ALA A 64 -0.29 -1.34 -6.44
CA ALA A 64 1.11 -1.72 -6.25
C ALA A 64 1.30 -3.23 -6.05
N LEU A 65 0.32 -3.91 -5.46
CA LEU A 65 0.28 -5.37 -5.28
C LEU A 65 -0.19 -6.12 -6.53
N ARG A 66 -0.18 -5.51 -7.72
CA ARG A 66 -0.43 -6.25 -8.96
C ARG A 66 0.85 -6.91 -9.42
N HIS A 67 0.78 -8.21 -9.71
CA HIS A 67 1.92 -8.98 -10.19
C HIS A 67 2.60 -8.30 -11.38
N GLU A 68 1.82 -7.83 -12.36
CA GLU A 68 2.39 -7.18 -13.55
C GLU A 68 3.17 -5.92 -13.20
N TYR A 69 2.69 -5.13 -12.24
CA TYR A 69 3.37 -3.92 -11.81
C TYR A 69 4.67 -4.23 -11.05
N LEU A 70 4.63 -5.22 -10.15
CA LEU A 70 5.81 -5.65 -9.38
C LEU A 70 6.91 -6.25 -10.26
N ASP A 71 6.54 -7.08 -11.23
CA ASP A 71 7.48 -7.67 -12.18
C ASP A 71 8.20 -6.57 -12.99
N HIS A 72 7.52 -5.47 -13.29
CA HIS A 72 8.08 -4.31 -13.98
C HIS A 72 8.88 -3.36 -13.08
N GLN A 73 8.66 -3.38 -11.77
CA GLN A 73 9.35 -2.54 -10.78
C GLN A 73 10.42 -3.30 -9.99
N ASN A 74 10.75 -4.53 -10.39
CA ASN A 74 11.79 -5.35 -9.77
C ASN A 74 13.20 -4.80 -10.04
N ASN A 75 13.51 -3.65 -9.44
CA ASN A 75 14.83 -3.03 -9.41
C ASN A 75 15.48 -3.31 -8.05
N GLU A 76 16.76 -3.66 -8.06
CA GLU A 76 17.57 -3.98 -6.87
C GLU A 76 17.95 -2.74 -6.02
N GLY A 77 17.47 -1.55 -6.38
CA GLY A 77 17.78 -0.30 -5.70
C GLY A 77 16.96 -0.07 -4.43
N PHE A 78 17.57 0.53 -3.40
CA PHE A 78 16.87 1.02 -2.22
C PHE A 78 16.50 2.51 -2.37
N PRO A 79 15.29 2.93 -1.97
CA PRO A 79 14.19 2.09 -1.50
C PRO A 79 13.59 1.24 -2.62
N SER A 80 13.24 -0.01 -2.32
CA SER A 80 12.57 -0.89 -3.27
C SER A 80 11.05 -0.68 -3.22
N MET A 81 10.33 -1.11 -4.27
CA MET A 81 8.87 -1.06 -4.28
C MET A 81 8.26 -1.80 -3.08
N PHE A 82 8.84 -2.93 -2.69
CA PHE A 82 8.41 -3.68 -1.51
C PHE A 82 8.54 -2.89 -0.21
N TYR A 83 9.61 -2.10 -0.07
CA TYR A 83 9.76 -1.21 1.08
C TYR A 83 8.66 -0.14 1.11
N ALA A 84 8.28 0.41 -0.04
CA ALA A 84 7.16 1.37 -0.12
C ALA A 84 5.80 0.72 0.20
N ILE A 85 5.56 -0.49 -0.30
CA ILE A 85 4.35 -1.27 0.03
C ILE A 85 4.27 -1.53 1.53
N HIS A 86 5.36 -1.97 2.16
CA HIS A 86 5.42 -2.16 3.61
C HIS A 86 5.05 -0.88 4.35
N LYS A 87 5.57 0.28 3.93
CA LYS A 87 5.25 1.57 4.56
C LYS A 87 3.80 1.99 4.38
N GLY A 88 3.21 1.75 3.21
CA GLY A 88 1.79 2.02 2.99
C GLY A 88 0.90 1.18 3.91
N VAL A 89 1.31 -0.06 4.16
CA VAL A 89 0.59 -0.96 5.05
C VAL A 89 0.73 -0.55 6.52
N ASP A 90 1.93 -0.11 6.96
CA ASP A 90 2.12 0.48 8.29
C ASP A 90 1.18 1.68 8.51
N VAL A 91 0.99 2.52 7.49
CA VAL A 91 0.07 3.65 7.53
C VAL A 91 -1.37 3.17 7.68
N LEU A 92 -1.83 2.21 6.86
CA LEU A 92 -3.19 1.66 7.00
C LEU A 92 -3.41 1.10 8.41
N HIS A 93 -2.45 0.35 8.94
CA HIS A 93 -2.53 -0.17 10.30
C HIS A 93 -2.68 0.95 11.34
N CYS A 94 -1.85 2.00 11.25
CA CYS A 94 -1.93 3.15 12.14
C CYS A 94 -3.31 3.84 12.10
N LEU A 95 -3.89 3.96 10.90
CA LEU A 95 -5.19 4.62 10.72
C LEU A 95 -6.38 3.74 11.15
N LEU A 96 -6.30 2.43 10.96
CA LEU A 96 -7.38 1.48 11.29
C LEU A 96 -7.49 1.16 12.79
N HIS A 97 -6.38 1.21 13.53
CA HIS A 97 -6.38 0.95 14.99
C HIS A 97 -6.78 2.17 15.83
N ARG A 98 -7.22 3.23 15.18
CA ARG A 98 -7.52 4.50 15.82
C ARG A 98 -8.92 4.50 16.46
N ASP A 99 -9.05 5.21 17.59
CA ASP A 99 -10.36 5.60 18.11
C ASP A 99 -11.05 6.59 17.15
N LEU A 100 -12.04 6.08 16.41
CA LEU A 100 -12.86 6.78 15.42
C LEU A 100 -13.57 8.03 15.97
N ARG A 101 -13.61 8.22 17.30
CA ARG A 101 -14.17 9.43 17.92
C ARG A 101 -13.34 10.69 17.64
N ARG A 102 -12.05 10.55 17.37
CA ARG A 102 -11.16 11.70 17.13
C ARG A 102 -11.09 11.98 15.62
N ARG A 103 -11.91 12.91 15.12
CA ARG A 103 -12.01 13.31 13.70
C ARG A 103 -10.80 14.13 13.15
N ILE A 104 -9.64 14.16 13.81
CA ILE A 104 -8.48 15.02 13.44
C ILE A 104 -7.15 14.31 13.64
N PHE A 105 -6.23 14.35 12.66
CA PHE A 105 -4.93 13.66 12.71
C PHE A 105 -4.11 14.11 13.93
N SER A 106 -3.54 13.13 14.64
CA SER A 106 -2.46 13.42 15.57
C SER A 106 -1.22 13.83 14.76
N GLN A 107 -0.29 14.51 15.43
CA GLN A 107 0.98 14.89 14.81
C GLN A 107 1.74 13.68 14.26
N THR A 108 1.74 12.56 14.98
CA THR A 108 2.38 11.31 14.57
C THR A 108 1.74 10.74 13.32
N GLU A 109 0.41 10.71 13.23
CA GLU A 109 -0.28 10.17 12.04
C GLU A 109 -0.07 11.04 10.81
N SER A 110 -0.13 12.37 10.97
CA SER A 110 0.20 13.31 9.89
C SER A 110 1.62 13.08 9.39
N GLN A 111 2.56 12.82 10.29
CA GLN A 111 3.95 12.59 9.93
C GLN A 111 4.13 11.28 9.16
N VAL A 112 3.60 10.15 9.65
CA VAL A 112 3.75 8.85 8.94
C VAL A 112 3.06 8.84 7.58
N VAL A 113 1.89 9.51 7.45
CA VAL A 113 1.22 9.67 6.15
C VAL A 113 2.08 10.51 5.20
N HIS A 114 2.65 11.62 5.68
CA HIS A 114 3.52 12.47 4.86
C HIS A 114 4.80 11.74 4.41
N GLU A 115 5.43 11.00 5.32
CA GLU A 115 6.61 10.18 5.02
C GLU A 115 6.30 9.12 3.95
N PHE A 116 5.16 8.43 4.06
CA PHE A 116 4.72 7.48 3.04
C PHE A 116 4.48 8.16 1.69
N VAL A 117 3.77 9.29 1.64
CA VAL A 117 3.50 9.99 0.37
C VAL A 117 4.79 10.42 -0.30
N SER A 118 5.75 10.95 0.48
CA SER A 118 7.06 11.33 -0.02
C SER A 118 7.83 10.12 -0.56
N LEU A 119 7.74 8.96 0.08
CA LEU A 119 8.35 7.72 -0.39
C LEU A 119 7.69 7.20 -1.67
N ALA A 120 6.36 7.10 -1.69
CA ALA A 120 5.57 6.60 -2.82
C ALA A 120 5.81 7.42 -4.10
N SER A 121 6.05 8.73 -3.96
CA SER A 121 6.35 9.62 -5.08
C SER A 121 7.67 9.33 -5.81
N GLN A 122 8.57 8.54 -5.20
CA GLN A 122 9.83 8.12 -5.82
C GLN A 122 9.64 7.01 -6.85
N PHE A 123 8.46 6.39 -6.88
CA PHE A 123 8.13 5.31 -7.79
C PHE A 123 7.09 5.78 -8.81
N PRO A 124 7.03 5.16 -10.00
CA PRO A 124 5.94 5.38 -10.95
C PRO A 124 4.61 5.09 -10.27
N ASN A 125 3.62 5.97 -10.37
CA ASN A 125 2.35 5.77 -9.68
C ASN A 125 1.68 4.45 -10.16
N PRO A 126 1.44 3.47 -9.25
CA PRO A 126 0.85 2.19 -9.61
C PRO A 126 -0.57 2.31 -10.14
N CYS A 127 -1.32 3.34 -9.73
CA CYS A 127 -2.68 3.58 -10.21
C CYS A 127 -2.70 3.95 -11.71
N ASP A 128 -1.64 4.58 -12.21
CA ASP A 128 -1.52 5.01 -13.61
C ASP A 128 -1.02 3.89 -14.54
N TRP A 129 -0.51 2.80 -13.96
CA TRP A 129 0.02 1.64 -14.70
C TRP A 129 -1.05 0.90 -15.53
N GLN A 130 -2.32 1.08 -15.19
CA GLN A 130 -3.46 0.38 -15.83
C GLN A 130 -3.85 0.88 -17.22
N THR A 131 -2.97 1.58 -17.92
CA THR A 131 -3.22 1.91 -19.32
C THR A 131 -2.23 1.17 -20.21
N PRO A 132 -2.55 -0.02 -20.75
CA PRO A 132 -2.04 -0.32 -22.08
C PRO A 132 -2.56 0.82 -22.94
N ARG A 133 -1.68 1.74 -23.34
CA ARG A 133 -1.98 2.65 -24.45
C ARG A 133 -2.45 1.73 -25.56
N LYS A 134 -3.75 1.75 -25.88
CA LYS A 134 -4.26 1.23 -27.14
C LYS A 134 -3.38 1.91 -28.18
N LYS A 135 -2.39 1.20 -28.71
CA LYS A 135 -1.57 1.69 -29.80
C LYS A 135 -2.60 2.01 -30.88
N HIS A 136 -2.87 3.30 -31.10
CA HIS A 136 -3.57 3.73 -32.29
C HIS A 136 -2.71 3.25 -33.45
N ARG A 137 -3.06 2.09 -33.96
CA ARG A 137 -2.59 1.57 -35.22
C ARG A 137 -3.15 2.55 -36.25
N LYS A 138 -2.37 3.59 -36.56
CA LYS A 138 -2.56 4.34 -37.80
C LYS A 138 -2.25 3.34 -38.90
N SER A 139 -3.29 2.75 -39.46
CA SER A 139 -3.21 2.09 -40.75
C SER A 139 -2.82 3.16 -41.75
N SER A 140 -1.64 2.99 -42.33
CA SER A 140 -1.20 3.68 -43.54
C SER A 140 -2.13 3.41 -44.72
#